data_AF-A0A1Q6E400-F1
#
_entry.id   AF-A0A1Q6E400-F1
#
_cell.length_a   1.000
_cell.length_b   1.000
_cell.length_c   1.000
_cell.angle_alpha   90.00
_cell.angle_beta   90.00
_cell.angle_gamma   90.00
#
_symmetry.space_group_name_H-M   'P 1'
#
loop_
_entity.id
_entity.type
_entity.pdbx_description
1 polymer ?
#
loop_
_entity_poly.entity_id
_entity_poly.type
_entity_poly.pdbx_seq_one_letter_code
_entity_poly.pdbx_strand_id
1 'polypeptide(L)'
;MVDASFELGDRNLFLRVPFFHGADVRTLQEALSALGFSCGIADGIFGVHTEDALRRFQLNMGLPTDGIAGAFTFRALLHLQHSWKGKDSFSPVPRLGFARAAQVLESNLICLFGTSEFTRSVAARMSNLALATTPASKVTSADSLLVAPDESMYFVQILVGNEKPASTVPTVDFVDEESLPDRVGQALMATEGHQRRIAVRLPEEGWEDAGADRSAQQYALVLLDALCSGLVIAEQR
;
A
#
# COMPACT_ATOMS: atom_id res chain seq x y z
N MET A 1 -27.86 -22.47 -1.07
CA MET A 1 -26.98 -21.34 -0.72
C MET A 1 -26.97 -20.42 -1.94
N VAL A 2 -27.57 -19.25 -1.84
CA VAL A 2 -28.15 -18.50 -2.99
C VAL A 2 -27.16 -17.51 -3.62
N ASP A 3 -26.02 -17.26 -2.98
CA ASP A 3 -25.02 -16.27 -3.38
C ASP A 3 -23.98 -16.79 -4.40
N ALA A 4 -24.09 -18.06 -4.82
CA ALA A 4 -23.21 -18.68 -5.81
C ALA A 4 -23.64 -18.46 -7.27
N SER A 5 -24.73 -17.71 -7.52
CA SER A 5 -25.38 -17.65 -8.84
C SER A 5 -25.33 -16.28 -9.53
N PHE A 6 -24.70 -15.26 -8.94
CA PHE A 6 -24.64 -13.92 -9.54
C PHE A 6 -23.39 -13.77 -10.41
N GLU A 7 -23.60 -13.35 -11.66
CA GLU A 7 -22.55 -12.94 -12.60
C GLU A 7 -22.35 -11.42 -12.58
N LEU A 8 -21.20 -10.96 -13.06
CA LEU A 8 -20.87 -9.54 -13.13
C LEU A 8 -21.90 -8.80 -14.00
N GLY A 9 -22.67 -7.90 -13.39
CA GLY A 9 -23.71 -7.13 -14.07
C GLY A 9 -25.14 -7.47 -13.66
N ASP A 10 -25.35 -8.58 -12.93
CA ASP A 10 -26.68 -8.99 -12.48
C ASP A 10 -27.27 -8.07 -11.40
N ARG A 11 -26.41 -7.39 -10.64
CA ARG A 11 -26.79 -6.44 -9.58
C ARG A 11 -25.78 -5.31 -9.46
N ASN A 12 -26.24 -4.18 -8.95
CA ASN A 12 -25.34 -3.08 -8.59
C ASN A 12 -24.55 -3.46 -7.34
N LEU A 13 -23.22 -3.34 -7.41
CA LEU A 13 -22.33 -3.60 -6.27
C LEU A 13 -21.85 -2.28 -5.68
N PHE A 14 -21.89 -2.17 -4.36
CA PHE A 14 -21.48 -0.98 -3.62
C PHE A 14 -21.17 -1.36 -2.17
N LEU A 15 -20.43 -0.51 -1.47
CA LEU A 15 -20.09 -0.75 -0.07
C LEU A 15 -21.35 -0.70 0.80
N ARG A 16 -21.66 -1.81 1.48
CA ARG A 16 -22.80 -1.93 2.40
C ARG A 16 -22.55 -2.95 3.50
N VAL A 17 -23.38 -2.97 4.54
CA VAL A 17 -23.39 -4.02 5.57
C VAL A 17 -24.73 -4.79 5.51
N PRO A 18 -24.72 -6.14 5.55
CA PRO A 18 -23.57 -7.01 5.34
C PRO A 18 -22.97 -6.80 3.94
N PHE A 19 -21.66 -7.03 3.80
CA PHE A 19 -20.94 -6.85 2.53
C PHE A 19 -21.51 -7.77 1.44
N PHE A 20 -21.52 -7.27 0.21
CA PHE A 20 -21.77 -8.16 -0.93
C PHE A 20 -20.67 -9.21 -1.00
N HIS A 21 -21.08 -10.42 -1.33
CA HIS A 21 -20.18 -11.52 -1.56
C HIS A 21 -20.69 -12.37 -2.72
N GLY A 22 -19.77 -13.01 -3.44
CA GLY A 22 -20.13 -13.86 -4.58
C GLY A 22 -19.08 -13.88 -5.69
N ALA A 23 -19.39 -14.64 -6.74
CA ALA A 23 -18.57 -14.74 -7.93
C ALA A 23 -18.51 -13.41 -8.69
N ASP A 24 -19.61 -12.68 -8.78
CA ASP A 24 -19.69 -11.33 -9.35
C ASP A 24 -18.71 -10.34 -8.71
N VAL A 25 -18.62 -10.35 -7.38
CA VAL A 25 -17.67 -9.51 -6.64
C VAL A 25 -16.23 -9.93 -6.94
N ARG A 26 -15.96 -11.24 -6.96
CA ARG A 26 -14.62 -11.75 -7.31
C ARG A 26 -14.21 -11.35 -8.72
N THR A 27 -15.09 -11.50 -9.70
CA THR A 27 -14.83 -11.08 -11.08
C THR A 27 -14.61 -9.57 -11.18
N LEU A 28 -15.35 -8.76 -10.41
CA LEU A 28 -15.08 -7.32 -10.33
C LEU A 28 -13.67 -7.04 -9.79
N GLN A 29 -13.29 -7.70 -8.68
CA GLN A 29 -11.98 -7.55 -8.05
C GLN A 29 -10.84 -7.98 -9.00
N GLU A 30 -11.00 -9.09 -9.70
CA GLU A 30 -10.05 -9.58 -10.72
C GLU A 30 -9.91 -8.58 -11.87
N ALA A 31 -11.03 -8.07 -12.38
CA ALA A 31 -11.02 -7.10 -13.48
C ALA A 31 -10.37 -5.78 -13.07
N LEU A 32 -10.71 -5.24 -11.90
CA LEU A 32 -10.10 -4.02 -11.37
C LEU A 32 -8.58 -4.20 -11.19
N SER A 33 -8.17 -5.31 -10.57
CA SER A 33 -6.75 -5.61 -10.33
C SER A 33 -5.96 -5.78 -11.64
N ALA A 34 -6.50 -6.50 -12.62
CA ALA A 34 -5.87 -6.68 -13.93
C ALA A 34 -5.78 -5.38 -14.75
N LEU A 35 -6.62 -4.39 -14.45
CA LEU A 35 -6.59 -3.06 -15.05
C LEU A 35 -5.71 -2.06 -14.26
N GLY A 36 -5.00 -2.51 -13.23
CA GLY A 36 -4.10 -1.68 -12.41
C GLY A 36 -4.76 -1.03 -11.19
N PHE A 37 -6.03 -1.33 -10.91
CA PHE A 37 -6.77 -0.81 -9.75
C PHE A 37 -6.85 -1.89 -8.67
N SER A 38 -5.78 -2.00 -7.87
CA SER A 38 -5.64 -3.06 -6.87
C SER A 38 -6.67 -2.93 -5.74
N CYS A 39 -7.45 -3.99 -5.54
CA CYS A 39 -8.42 -4.11 -4.44
C CYS A 39 -7.96 -5.08 -3.32
N GLY A 40 -6.71 -5.54 -3.37
CA GLY A 40 -6.21 -6.63 -2.53
C GLY A 40 -6.51 -8.02 -3.11
N ILE A 41 -6.68 -9.02 -2.24
CA ILE A 41 -7.01 -10.39 -2.66
C ILE A 41 -8.43 -10.40 -3.25
N ALA A 42 -8.62 -11.06 -4.39
CA ALA A 42 -9.94 -11.34 -4.96
C ALA A 42 -10.67 -12.42 -4.14
N ASP A 43 -11.04 -12.08 -2.91
CA ASP A 43 -11.73 -12.94 -1.95
C ASP A 43 -13.24 -13.09 -2.26
N GLY A 44 -13.77 -12.25 -3.14
CA GLY A 44 -15.18 -12.17 -3.48
C GLY A 44 -16.00 -11.43 -2.44
N ILE A 45 -15.42 -10.53 -1.64
CA ILE A 45 -16.09 -9.69 -0.64
C ILE A 45 -15.94 -8.20 -1.01
N PHE A 46 -17.06 -7.49 -1.16
CA PHE A 46 -17.05 -6.08 -1.52
C PHE A 46 -16.81 -5.23 -0.27
N GLY A 47 -15.53 -5.04 0.07
CA GLY A 47 -15.07 -4.22 1.19
C GLY A 47 -14.59 -2.82 0.78
N VAL A 48 -14.07 -2.08 1.76
CA VAL A 48 -13.56 -0.70 1.58
C VAL A 48 -12.46 -0.60 0.52
N HIS A 49 -11.61 -1.62 0.39
CA HIS A 49 -10.55 -1.65 -0.62
C HIS A 49 -11.09 -1.88 -2.03
N THR A 50 -12.16 -2.66 -2.18
CA THR A 50 -12.85 -2.85 -3.46
C THR A 50 -13.55 -1.57 -3.88
N GLU A 51 -14.18 -0.85 -2.94
CA GLU A 51 -14.79 0.45 -3.21
C GLU A 51 -13.75 1.50 -3.65
N ASP A 52 -12.61 1.60 -2.95
CA ASP A 52 -11.55 2.55 -3.29
C ASP A 52 -10.95 2.27 -4.69
N ALA A 53 -10.64 1.01 -4.98
CA ALA A 53 -10.18 0.59 -6.30
C ALA A 53 -11.20 0.92 -7.40
N LEU A 54 -12.48 0.68 -7.13
CA LEU A 54 -13.57 1.01 -8.04
C LEU A 54 -13.66 2.52 -8.29
N ARG A 55 -13.53 3.36 -7.26
CA ARG A 55 -13.55 4.81 -7.41
C ARG A 55 -12.40 5.31 -8.26
N ARG A 56 -11.19 4.77 -8.07
CA ARG A 56 -10.02 5.09 -8.93
C ARG A 56 -10.26 4.69 -10.38
N PHE A 57 -10.83 3.51 -10.61
CA PHE A 57 -11.23 3.06 -11.95
C PHE A 57 -12.25 4.00 -12.58
N GLN A 58 -13.31 4.36 -11.84
CA GLN A 58 -14.36 5.28 -12.32
C GLN A 58 -13.77 6.64 -12.70
N LEU A 59 -12.91 7.20 -11.83
CA LEU A 59 -12.21 8.46 -12.09
C LEU A 59 -11.39 8.38 -13.39
N ASN A 60 -10.59 7.32 -13.56
CA ASN A 60 -9.73 7.14 -14.73
C ASN A 60 -10.52 6.90 -16.03
N MET A 61 -11.72 6.32 -15.93
CA MET A 61 -12.62 6.09 -17.07
C MET A 61 -13.55 7.28 -17.37
N GLY A 62 -13.45 8.39 -16.62
CA GLY A 62 -14.34 9.54 -16.77
C GLY A 62 -15.80 9.22 -16.39
N LEU A 63 -16.02 8.24 -15.53
CA LEU A 63 -17.32 7.85 -14.99
C LEU A 63 -17.61 8.62 -13.69
N PRO A 64 -18.87 8.67 -13.23
CA PRO A 64 -19.19 9.15 -11.89
C PRO A 64 -18.42 8.34 -10.83
N THR A 65 -17.60 9.01 -10.02
CA THR A 65 -16.79 8.41 -8.94
C THR A 65 -17.62 8.17 -7.67
N ASP A 66 -18.74 7.47 -7.81
CA ASP A 66 -19.71 7.23 -6.74
C ASP A 66 -19.43 5.96 -5.92
N GLY A 67 -18.46 5.13 -6.33
CA GLY A 67 -18.16 3.85 -5.69
C GLY A 67 -19.23 2.78 -5.92
N ILE A 68 -20.11 2.98 -6.92
CA ILE A 68 -21.17 2.05 -7.28
C ILE A 68 -20.82 1.39 -8.62
N ALA A 69 -20.60 0.08 -8.60
CA ALA A 69 -20.49 -0.71 -9.82
C ALA A 69 -21.90 -0.94 -10.37
N GLY A 70 -22.35 -0.02 -11.19
CA GLY A 70 -23.60 -0.09 -11.95
C GLY A 70 -23.37 -0.25 -13.45
N ALA A 71 -24.43 -0.09 -14.24
CA ALA A 71 -24.43 -0.34 -15.69
C ALA A 71 -23.28 0.37 -16.45
N PHE A 72 -22.94 1.61 -16.10
CA PHE A 72 -21.84 2.34 -16.75
C PHE A 72 -20.48 1.73 -16.44
N THR A 73 -20.24 1.37 -15.18
CA THR A 73 -19.03 0.68 -14.73
C THR A 73 -18.89 -0.68 -15.42
N PHE A 74 -19.95 -1.48 -15.43
CA PHE A 74 -19.92 -2.81 -16.06
C PHE A 74 -19.68 -2.72 -17.56
N ARG A 75 -20.30 -1.75 -18.26
CA ARG A 75 -20.04 -1.53 -19.68
C ARG A 75 -18.58 -1.16 -19.95
N ALA A 76 -17.99 -0.30 -19.11
CA ALA A 76 -16.58 0.05 -19.23
C ALA A 76 -15.67 -1.19 -19.03
N LEU A 77 -15.95 -2.01 -18.02
CA LEU A 77 -15.22 -3.27 -17.80
C LEU A 77 -15.38 -4.24 -18.98
N LEU A 78 -16.59 -4.39 -19.52
CA LEU A 78 -16.85 -5.27 -20.68
C LEU A 78 -16.14 -4.79 -21.95
N HIS A 79 -16.05 -3.48 -22.20
CA HIS A 79 -15.27 -2.95 -23.31
C HIS A 79 -13.77 -3.31 -23.17
N LEU A 80 -13.29 -3.37 -21.93
CA LEU A 80 -11.92 -3.75 -21.59
C LEU A 80 -11.74 -5.26 -21.41
N GLN A 81 -12.74 -6.10 -21.73
CA GLN A 81 -12.69 -7.55 -21.47
C GLN A 81 -11.46 -8.25 -22.06
N HIS A 82 -10.99 -7.83 -23.22
CA HIS A 82 -9.81 -8.38 -23.88
C HIS A 82 -8.50 -8.05 -23.13
N SER A 83 -8.53 -7.04 -22.26
CA SER A 83 -7.39 -6.57 -21.48
C SER A 83 -7.26 -7.25 -20.11
N TRP A 84 -8.36 -7.77 -19.54
CA TRP A 84 -8.36 -8.41 -18.22
C TRP A 84 -8.79 -9.89 -18.20
N LYS A 85 -9.60 -10.36 -19.16
CA LYS A 85 -10.12 -11.74 -19.15
C LYS A 85 -9.05 -12.74 -19.58
N GLY A 86 -8.68 -13.65 -18.67
CA GLY A 86 -7.73 -14.74 -18.94
C GLY A 86 -6.25 -14.37 -18.83
N LYS A 87 -5.93 -13.14 -18.39
CA LYS A 87 -4.58 -12.83 -17.90
C LYS A 87 -4.50 -13.26 -16.45
N ASP A 88 -3.41 -13.92 -16.06
CA ASP A 88 -3.08 -14.09 -14.65
C ASP A 88 -3.16 -12.72 -13.99
N SER A 89 -3.92 -12.62 -12.91
CA SER A 89 -4.04 -11.43 -12.06
C SER A 89 -2.71 -11.18 -11.38
N PHE A 90 -1.72 -10.77 -12.18
CA PHE A 90 -0.42 -10.32 -11.74
C PHE A 90 -0.64 -8.87 -11.32
N SER A 91 -0.89 -8.66 -10.04
CA SER A 91 -0.51 -7.40 -9.42
C SER A 91 1.02 -7.40 -9.44
N PRO A 92 1.70 -6.50 -10.18
CA PRO A 92 3.17 -6.42 -10.13
C PRO A 92 3.65 -6.05 -8.72
N VAL A 93 2.75 -5.50 -7.90
CA VAL A 93 2.95 -5.32 -6.47
C VAL A 93 2.32 -6.50 -5.72
N PRO A 94 3.10 -7.42 -5.15
CA PRO A 94 2.58 -8.35 -4.16
C PRO A 94 2.25 -7.55 -2.90
N ARG A 95 1.07 -6.90 -2.85
CA ARG A 95 0.60 -6.28 -1.61
C ARG A 95 0.52 -7.38 -0.56
N LEU A 96 1.27 -7.19 0.51
CA LEU A 96 1.40 -8.17 1.55
C LEU A 96 0.05 -8.34 2.24
N GLY A 97 -0.56 -9.53 2.18
CA GLY A 97 -1.82 -9.78 2.89
C GLY A 97 -1.68 -9.44 4.37
N PHE A 98 -2.75 -8.92 5.01
CA PHE A 98 -2.71 -8.38 6.38
C PHE A 98 -1.98 -9.28 7.39
N ALA A 99 -2.19 -10.60 7.33
CA ALA A 99 -1.52 -11.57 8.21
C ALA A 99 0.00 -11.58 8.01
N ARG A 100 0.47 -11.46 6.77
CA ARG A 100 1.89 -11.44 6.43
C ARG A 100 2.51 -10.07 6.75
N ALA A 101 1.75 -8.98 6.58
CA ALA A 101 2.17 -7.66 7.06
C ALA A 101 2.33 -7.61 8.59
N ALA A 102 1.37 -8.15 9.35
CA ALA A 102 1.49 -8.26 10.80
C ALA A 102 2.74 -9.04 11.21
N GLN A 103 3.00 -10.19 10.58
CA GLN A 103 4.19 -10.99 10.87
C GLN A 103 5.50 -10.22 10.61
N VAL A 104 5.59 -9.46 9.51
CA VAL A 104 6.78 -8.66 9.19
C VAL A 104 6.99 -7.57 10.25
N LEU A 105 5.92 -6.86 10.63
CA LEU A 105 5.96 -5.80 11.64
C LEU A 105 6.31 -6.32 13.04
N GLU A 106 5.91 -7.56 13.37
CA GLU A 106 6.25 -8.23 14.63
C GLU A 106 7.68 -8.77 14.65
N SER A 107 8.22 -9.13 13.50
CA SER A 107 9.53 -9.79 13.41
C SER A 107 10.68 -8.78 13.26
N ASN A 108 10.42 -7.61 12.69
CA ASN A 108 11.43 -6.61 12.37
C ASN A 108 11.38 -5.38 13.30
N LEU A 109 12.50 -5.09 13.96
CA LEU A 109 12.68 -3.87 14.75
C LEU A 109 12.99 -2.70 13.81
N ILE A 110 12.09 -1.72 13.72
CA ILE A 110 12.23 -0.60 12.78
C ILE A 110 12.05 0.73 13.51
N CYS A 111 13.01 1.63 13.33
CA CYS A 111 12.93 3.02 13.75
C CYS A 111 12.72 3.93 12.55
N LEU A 112 11.61 4.67 12.55
CA LEU A 112 11.23 5.64 11.54
C LEU A 112 11.55 7.05 12.05
N PHE A 113 12.20 7.88 11.25
CA PHE A 113 12.50 9.26 11.65
C PHE A 113 12.59 10.22 10.47
N GLY A 114 12.33 11.50 10.75
CA GLY A 114 12.41 12.59 9.78
C GLY A 114 13.04 13.83 10.40
N THR A 115 13.58 14.72 9.56
CA THR A 115 14.23 15.97 9.99
C THR A 115 13.27 17.15 10.04
N SER A 116 12.28 17.17 9.14
CA SER A 116 11.25 18.20 9.05
C SER A 116 9.99 17.84 9.84
N GLU A 117 9.11 18.81 10.09
CA GLU A 117 7.80 18.56 10.72
C GLU A 117 6.95 17.59 9.88
N PHE A 118 6.96 17.75 8.56
CA PHE A 118 6.25 16.88 7.63
C PHE A 118 6.77 15.44 7.67
N THR A 119 8.09 15.24 7.53
CA THR A 119 8.68 13.89 7.54
C THR A 119 8.55 13.20 8.91
N ARG A 120 8.59 13.95 10.03
CA ARG A 120 8.23 13.43 11.36
C ARG A 120 6.77 13.01 11.43
N SER A 121 5.85 13.80 10.88
CA SER A 121 4.41 13.46 10.81
C SER A 121 4.18 12.17 10.03
N VAL A 122 4.84 12.00 8.87
CA VAL A 122 4.78 10.75 8.09
C VAL A 122 5.30 9.56 8.92
N ALA A 123 6.46 9.69 9.57
CA ALA A 123 7.04 8.64 10.41
C ALA A 123 6.12 8.23 11.58
N ALA A 124 5.52 9.21 12.26
CA ALA A 124 4.57 8.97 13.35
C ALA A 124 3.31 8.24 12.85
N ARG A 125 2.75 8.67 11.71
CA ARG A 125 1.58 8.03 11.07
C ARG A 125 1.89 6.60 10.64
N MET A 126 3.06 6.35 10.07
CA MET A 126 3.52 4.99 9.73
C MET A 126 3.57 4.08 10.96
N SER A 127 4.16 4.56 12.07
CA SER A 127 4.21 3.77 13.31
C SER A 127 2.81 3.50 13.88
N ASN A 128 1.90 4.48 13.85
CA ASN A 128 0.51 4.29 14.27
C ASN A 128 -0.24 3.29 13.38
N LEU A 129 -0.04 3.32 12.05
CA LEU A 129 -0.62 2.36 11.12
C LEU A 129 -0.10 0.93 11.38
N ALA A 130 1.19 0.80 11.69
CA ALA A 130 1.79 -0.48 12.05
C ALA A 130 1.17 -1.05 13.35
N LEU A 131 1.02 -0.22 14.38
CA LEU A 131 0.35 -0.60 15.64
C LEU A 131 -1.13 -0.96 15.44
N ALA A 132 -1.82 -0.25 14.55
CA ALA A 132 -3.21 -0.55 14.19
C ALA A 132 -3.33 -1.88 13.41
N THR A 133 -2.27 -2.28 12.70
CA THR A 133 -2.22 -3.57 11.98
C THR A 133 -1.97 -4.73 12.94
N THR A 134 -1.06 -4.56 13.90
CA THR A 134 -0.83 -5.53 14.98
C THR A 134 -0.33 -4.83 16.25
N PRO A 135 -0.93 -5.12 17.43
CA PRO A 135 -0.49 -4.54 18.69
C PRO A 135 0.93 -4.96 19.09
N ALA A 136 1.47 -6.04 18.50
CA ALA A 136 2.82 -6.53 18.72
C ALA A 136 3.85 -5.93 17.73
N SER A 137 3.46 -4.92 16.94
CA SER A 137 4.34 -4.22 16.02
C SER A 137 5.58 -3.68 16.73
N LYS A 138 6.75 -3.91 16.13
CA LYS A 138 8.05 -3.41 16.58
C LYS A 138 8.51 -2.19 15.77
N VAL A 139 7.60 -1.56 15.03
CA VAL A 139 7.86 -0.34 14.27
C VAL A 139 7.55 0.88 15.11
N THR A 140 8.55 1.71 15.34
CA THR A 140 8.43 2.89 16.20
C THR A 140 8.97 4.14 15.53
N SER A 141 8.41 5.30 15.89
CA SER A 141 8.96 6.59 15.49
C SER A 141 10.06 7.02 16.48
N ALA A 142 11.10 7.71 16.00
CA ALA A 142 12.18 8.18 16.87
C ALA A 142 11.68 9.07 18.03
N ASP A 143 10.60 9.83 17.82
CA ASP A 143 9.98 10.66 18.85
C ASP A 143 9.38 9.83 20.00
N SER A 144 9.08 8.54 19.76
CA SER A 144 8.51 7.61 20.74
C SER A 144 9.51 6.57 21.25
N LEU A 145 10.80 6.70 20.89
CA LEU A 145 11.82 5.71 21.21
C LEU A 145 12.24 5.83 22.69
N LEU A 146 11.72 4.93 23.53
CA LEU A 146 12.00 4.90 24.97
C LEU A 146 13.26 4.11 25.34
N VAL A 147 13.74 3.25 24.44
CA VAL A 147 14.85 2.33 24.69
C VAL A 147 15.91 2.57 23.63
N ALA A 148 17.19 2.54 24.03
CA ALA A 148 18.31 2.68 23.10
C ALA A 148 18.22 1.63 21.99
N PRO A 149 18.46 2.01 20.73
CA PRO A 149 18.30 1.12 19.59
C PRO A 149 19.37 0.01 19.62
N ASP A 150 18.93 -1.22 19.39
CA ASP A 150 19.78 -2.41 19.31
C ASP A 150 20.48 -2.52 17.93
N GLU A 151 21.57 -3.27 17.83
CA GLU A 151 22.33 -3.50 16.60
C GLU A 151 21.51 -4.21 15.51
N SER A 152 20.43 -4.88 15.91
CA SER A 152 19.50 -5.56 15.02
C SER A 152 18.45 -4.64 14.38
N MET A 153 18.32 -3.40 14.83
CA MET A 153 17.27 -2.45 14.43
C MET A 153 17.54 -1.82 13.06
N TYR A 154 16.54 -1.83 12.19
CA TYR A 154 16.53 -1.06 10.95
C TYR A 154 16.23 0.40 11.22
N PHE A 155 16.99 1.30 10.61
CA PHE A 155 16.74 2.73 10.64
C PHE A 155 16.27 3.21 9.26
N VAL A 156 15.08 3.77 9.21
CA VAL A 156 14.49 4.31 7.98
C VAL A 156 14.33 5.81 8.14
N GLN A 157 15.19 6.57 7.45
CA GLN A 157 15.09 8.02 7.39
C GLN A 157 14.10 8.42 6.30
N ILE A 158 13.11 9.23 6.63
CA ILE A 158 12.20 9.84 5.65
C ILE A 158 12.74 11.23 5.32
N LEU A 159 12.97 11.46 4.04
CA LEU A 159 13.46 12.72 3.47
C LEU A 159 12.37 13.31 2.58
N VAL A 160 12.36 14.63 2.40
CA VAL A 160 11.50 15.30 1.41
C VAL A 160 12.30 16.25 0.51
N GLY A 161 11.93 16.28 -0.77
CA GLY A 161 12.55 17.15 -1.77
C GLY A 161 14.06 16.97 -1.84
N ASN A 162 14.81 18.04 -1.56
CA ASN A 162 16.27 18.07 -1.65
C ASN A 162 17.00 17.80 -0.32
N GLU A 163 16.31 17.32 0.71
CA GLU A 163 16.96 16.95 1.98
C GLU A 163 18.05 15.89 1.75
N LYS A 164 19.19 16.06 2.42
CA LYS A 164 20.30 15.09 2.33
C LYS A 164 20.23 14.12 3.51
N PRO A 165 20.49 12.82 3.28
CA PRO A 165 20.58 11.87 4.38
C PRO A 165 21.70 12.27 5.34
N ALA A 166 21.55 11.91 6.61
CA ALA A 166 22.51 12.28 7.65
C ALA A 166 23.88 11.58 7.51
N SER A 167 23.97 10.51 6.71
CA SER A 167 25.18 9.73 6.46
C SER A 167 25.13 9.06 5.08
N THR A 168 26.19 8.35 4.70
CA THR A 168 26.30 7.56 3.47
C THR A 168 25.43 6.30 3.57
N VAL A 169 24.11 6.49 3.48
CA VAL A 169 23.11 5.41 3.54
C VAL A 169 22.50 5.19 2.15
N PRO A 170 22.17 3.94 1.77
CA PRO A 170 21.34 3.67 0.60
C PRO A 170 20.09 4.53 0.63
N THR A 171 19.90 5.34 -0.41
CA THR A 171 18.76 6.25 -0.53
C THR A 171 17.86 5.80 -1.67
N VAL A 172 16.57 5.67 -1.39
CA VAL A 172 15.53 5.28 -2.33
C VAL A 172 14.66 6.49 -2.62
N ASP A 173 14.69 6.98 -3.85
CA ASP A 173 13.80 8.06 -4.26
C ASP A 173 12.41 7.51 -4.60
N PHE A 174 11.38 8.09 -4.02
CA PHE A 174 9.99 7.78 -4.32
C PHE A 174 9.68 8.30 -5.74
N VAL A 175 9.49 7.36 -6.67
CA VAL A 175 9.15 7.65 -8.08
C VAL A 175 7.70 7.30 -8.33
N ASP A 176 7.29 6.10 -7.95
CA ASP A 176 5.95 5.57 -8.13
C ASP A 176 5.69 4.46 -7.08
N GLU A 177 4.42 4.14 -6.82
CA GLU A 177 4.03 3.12 -5.83
C GLU A 177 4.43 1.68 -6.25
N GLU A 178 4.64 1.43 -7.54
CA GLU A 178 4.83 0.10 -8.10
C GLU A 178 6.28 -0.38 -7.96
N SER A 179 7.25 0.50 -8.22
CA SER A 179 8.68 0.22 -8.15
C SER A 179 9.27 0.38 -6.74
N LEU A 180 8.57 1.10 -5.86
CA LEU A 180 9.06 1.42 -4.52
C LEU A 180 9.37 0.18 -3.67
N PRO A 181 8.53 -0.87 -3.59
CA PRO A 181 8.80 -2.05 -2.78
C PRO A 181 10.11 -2.77 -3.17
N ASP A 182 10.34 -2.98 -4.47
CA ASP A 182 11.55 -3.65 -4.96
C ASP A 182 12.80 -2.83 -4.64
N ARG A 183 12.72 -1.51 -4.82
CA ARG A 183 13.83 -0.60 -4.55
C ARG A 183 14.14 -0.51 -3.05
N VAL A 184 13.12 -0.51 -2.21
CA VAL A 184 13.27 -0.61 -0.75
C VAL A 184 13.91 -1.94 -0.37
N GLY A 185 13.46 -3.06 -0.93
CA GLY A 185 14.07 -4.37 -0.71
C GLY A 185 15.56 -4.41 -1.10
N GLN A 186 15.91 -3.91 -2.29
CA GLN A 186 17.31 -3.80 -2.72
C GLN A 186 18.15 -2.91 -1.79
N ALA A 187 17.61 -1.78 -1.35
CA ALA A 187 18.29 -0.89 -0.43
C ALA A 187 18.53 -1.56 0.92
N LEU A 188 17.54 -2.28 1.47
CA LEU A 188 17.67 -3.04 2.71
C LEU A 188 18.74 -4.13 2.61
N MET A 189 18.77 -4.88 1.50
CA MET A 189 19.82 -5.88 1.25
C MET A 189 21.22 -5.24 1.16
N ALA A 190 21.33 -4.07 0.55
CA ALA A 190 22.59 -3.33 0.46
C ALA A 190 23.10 -2.82 1.83
N THR A 191 22.31 -2.97 2.90
CA THR A 191 22.74 -2.62 4.27
C THR A 191 23.41 -3.75 5.05
N GLU A 192 23.50 -4.97 4.50
CA GLU A 192 24.21 -6.07 5.18
C GLU A 192 25.69 -5.69 5.44
N GLY A 193 26.04 -5.57 6.72
CA GLY A 193 27.36 -5.14 7.20
C GLY A 193 27.48 -3.65 7.59
N HIS A 194 26.48 -2.80 7.30
CA HIS A 194 26.54 -1.35 7.50
C HIS A 194 25.30 -0.81 8.24
N GLN A 195 25.21 -1.06 9.55
CA GLN A 195 24.26 -0.41 10.48
C GLN A 195 22.75 -0.47 10.10
N ARG A 196 22.33 -1.30 9.13
CA ARG A 196 20.91 -1.52 8.77
C ARG A 196 20.13 -0.21 8.54
N ARG A 197 20.74 0.77 7.85
CA ARG A 197 20.13 2.10 7.63
C ARG A 197 19.80 2.35 6.17
N ILE A 198 18.60 2.84 5.90
CA ILE A 198 18.18 3.33 4.58
C ILE A 198 17.53 4.70 4.71
N ALA A 199 17.52 5.45 3.61
CA ALA A 199 16.72 6.66 3.49
C ALA A 199 15.70 6.50 2.36
N VAL A 200 14.49 7.03 2.55
CA VAL A 200 13.47 7.12 1.50
C VAL A 200 13.13 8.58 1.28
N ARG A 201 13.27 9.06 0.05
CA ARG A 201 13.05 10.46 -0.34
C ARG A 201 11.71 10.63 -1.03
N LEU A 202 10.84 11.44 -0.44
CA LEU A 202 9.58 11.88 -1.01
C LEU A 202 9.82 13.04 -2.00
N PRO A 203 9.06 13.12 -3.10
CA PRO A 203 9.27 14.15 -4.13
C PRO A 203 8.98 15.55 -3.59
N GLU A 204 7.91 15.71 -2.81
CA GLU A 204 7.46 16.99 -2.24
C GLU A 204 6.59 16.78 -0.99
N GLU A 205 6.29 17.86 -0.27
CA GLU A 205 5.41 17.83 0.92
C GLU A 205 3.91 17.71 0.54
N GLY A 206 3.58 17.98 -0.73
CA GLY A 206 2.26 17.80 -1.31
C GLY A 206 2.07 16.38 -1.88
N TRP A 207 0.83 15.93 -1.90
CA TRP A 207 0.40 14.81 -2.73
C TRP A 207 -0.76 15.33 -3.56
N GLU A 208 -0.57 15.49 -4.88
CA GLU A 208 -1.63 15.79 -5.86
C GLU A 208 -2.70 16.81 -5.35
N ASP A 209 -2.27 18.03 -5.01
CA ASP A 209 -3.13 19.13 -4.53
C ASP A 209 -3.88 18.89 -3.19
N ALA A 210 -3.55 17.84 -2.44
CA ALA A 210 -4.09 17.59 -1.12
C ALA A 210 -3.37 18.41 -0.04
N GLY A 211 -4.12 18.98 0.91
CA GLY A 211 -3.54 19.65 2.09
C GLY A 211 -2.57 18.72 2.85
N ALA A 212 -1.53 19.30 3.45
CA ALA A 212 -0.37 18.60 4.00
C ALA A 212 -0.69 17.36 4.87
N ASP A 213 -1.78 17.39 5.66
CA ASP A 213 -2.21 16.26 6.48
C ASP A 213 -2.67 15.02 5.69
N ARG A 214 -3.38 15.22 4.57
CA ARG A 214 -3.81 14.12 3.70
C ARG A 214 -2.62 13.53 2.95
N SER A 215 -1.69 14.39 2.52
CA SER A 215 -0.44 13.99 1.89
C SER A 215 0.40 13.12 2.83
N ALA A 216 0.59 13.55 4.08
CA ALA A 216 1.34 12.80 5.07
C ALA A 216 0.71 11.42 5.36
N GLN A 217 -0.62 11.36 5.43
CA GLN A 217 -1.36 10.10 5.60
C GLN A 217 -1.17 9.15 4.42
N GLN A 218 -1.25 9.66 3.19
CA GLN A 218 -1.09 8.87 1.97
C GLN A 218 0.34 8.32 1.85
N TYR A 219 1.35 9.17 2.03
CA TYR A 219 2.75 8.74 2.06
C TYR A 219 2.98 7.68 3.14
N ALA A 220 2.43 7.84 4.34
CA ALA A 220 2.60 6.87 5.41
C ALA A 220 2.03 5.49 5.03
N LEU A 221 0.87 5.43 4.39
CA LEU A 221 0.27 4.18 3.93
C LEU A 221 1.16 3.49 2.88
N VAL A 222 1.55 4.23 1.85
CA VAL A 222 2.34 3.69 0.72
C VAL A 222 3.73 3.24 1.18
N LEU A 223 4.40 4.06 1.99
CA LEU A 223 5.72 3.74 2.52
C LEU A 223 5.69 2.50 3.41
N LEU A 224 4.66 2.33 4.24
CA LEU A 224 4.55 1.18 5.13
C LEU A 224 4.31 -0.11 4.32
N ASP A 225 3.46 -0.06 3.30
CA ASP A 225 3.21 -1.19 2.40
C ASP A 225 4.48 -1.59 1.63
N ALA A 226 5.18 -0.59 1.08
CA ALA A 226 6.44 -0.81 0.37
C ALA A 226 7.55 -1.34 1.28
N LEU A 227 7.63 -0.86 2.52
CA LEU A 227 8.60 -1.34 3.51
C LEU A 227 8.35 -2.79 3.89
N CYS A 228 7.10 -3.15 4.20
CA CYS A 228 6.72 -4.52 4.52
C CYS A 228 7.02 -5.48 3.36
N SER A 229 6.67 -5.07 2.15
CA SER A 229 6.92 -5.85 0.94
C SER A 229 8.41 -5.96 0.63
N GLY A 230 9.17 -4.86 0.78
CA GLY A 230 10.62 -4.82 0.58
C GLY A 230 11.38 -5.70 1.57
N LEU A 231 10.99 -5.72 2.85
CA LEU A 231 11.57 -6.61 3.86
C LEU A 231 11.37 -8.08 3.51
N VAL A 232 10.18 -8.42 3.03
CA VAL A 232 9.88 -9.78 2.57
C VAL A 232 10.74 -10.19 1.38
N ILE A 233 10.96 -9.28 0.43
CA ILE A 233 11.84 -9.52 -0.71
C ILE A 233 13.28 -9.74 -0.23
N ALA A 234 13.74 -8.94 0.74
CA ALA A 234 15.08 -9.06 1.31
C ALA A 234 15.28 -10.36 2.09
N GLU A 235 14.26 -10.88 2.79
CA GLU A 235 14.32 -12.13 3.56
C GLU A 235 14.26 -13.41 2.69
N GLN A 236 13.84 -13.31 1.43
CA GLN A 236 13.64 -14.46 0.53
C GLN A 236 14.84 -14.82 -0.36
N ARG A 237 15.94 -14.07 -0.29
CA ARG A 237 17.16 -14.28 -1.09
C ARG A 237 18.38 -14.49 -0.22
#